data_AF-A0A8T2T9S2-F1
#
_entry.id   AF-A0A8T2T9S2-F1
#
_cell.length_a   1.000
_cell.length_b   1.000
_cell.length_c   1.000
_cell.angle_alpha   90.00
_cell.angle_beta   90.00
_cell.angle_gamma   90.00
#
_symmetry.space_group_name_H-M   'P 1'
#
loop_
_entity.id
_entity.type
_entity.pdbx_description
1 polymer ?
#
loop_
_entity_poly.entity_id
_entity_poly.type
_entity_poly.pdbx_seq_one_letter_code
_entity_poly.pdbx_strand_id
1 'polypeptide(L)'
;MVSFLRWDSWLPWSCVFFTGLYLLGYWVVFARRWPHGAVDRFKAASCCMSIVHGTSTMKFWLASRLGAANTRFEEAIMEYSTAYFLVDLVHYLLFVPNQPLFVLHHVFTSSYMLSCRFYTGHVAFSTIILFVVGESTSFLQNVWTISLLTHGAKLFNLLNVPFLIIVSIFPGVLTPWATWQLCLYFLFSREASAVVPFPLALYWMWSVFMGRKPVLGVDALGETHVQEEIGNHASFSFQNTAANKYIEEARVAQEVRDQLTGFCMSER
;
A
#
# COMPACT_ATOMS: atom_id res chain seq x y z
N MET A 1 -13.27 -17.14 -28.50
CA MET A 1 -13.09 -18.19 -27.48
C MET A 1 -11.79 -17.86 -26.74
N VAL A 2 -11.89 -17.27 -25.55
CA VAL A 2 -10.73 -16.76 -24.80
C VAL A 2 -9.99 -17.95 -24.20
N SER A 3 -8.82 -18.28 -24.73
CA SER A 3 -7.96 -19.35 -24.20
C SER A 3 -7.33 -18.88 -22.88
N PHE A 4 -8.08 -19.00 -21.78
CA PHE A 4 -7.62 -18.62 -20.43
C PHE A 4 -6.41 -19.46 -19.95
N LEU A 5 -6.15 -20.61 -20.59
CA LEU A 5 -4.93 -21.39 -20.45
C LEU A 5 -4.07 -21.26 -21.73
N ARG A 6 -3.32 -20.16 -21.87
CA ARG A 6 -2.08 -20.23 -22.65
C ARG A 6 -0.99 -20.71 -21.70
N TRP A 7 -0.30 -21.79 -22.08
CA TRP A 7 0.81 -22.34 -21.32
C TRP A 7 1.98 -21.35 -21.14
N ASP A 8 1.98 -20.25 -21.90
CA ASP A 8 2.95 -19.15 -21.82
C ASP A 8 2.57 -18.05 -20.80
N SER A 9 1.50 -18.23 -20.01
CA SER A 9 1.09 -17.23 -19.02
C SER A 9 1.97 -17.27 -17.76
N TRP A 10 2.48 -16.10 -17.39
CA TRP A 10 3.22 -15.84 -16.15
C TRP A 10 2.30 -15.69 -14.93
N LEU A 11 0.99 -15.53 -15.13
CA LEU A 11 0.01 -15.29 -14.07
C LEU A 11 0.04 -16.36 -12.96
N PRO A 12 -0.01 -17.69 -13.23
CA PRO A 12 0.00 -18.69 -12.16
C PRO A 12 1.31 -18.67 -11.35
N TRP A 13 2.44 -18.52 -12.04
CA TRP A 13 3.75 -18.42 -11.40
C TRP A 13 3.89 -17.17 -10.55
N SER A 14 3.32 -16.05 -11.01
CA SER A 14 3.30 -14.80 -10.26
C SER A 14 2.41 -14.91 -9.02
N CYS A 15 1.26 -15.61 -9.12
CA CYS A 15 0.42 -15.91 -7.95
C CYS A 15 1.17 -16.74 -6.90
N VAL A 16 1.91 -17.77 -7.35
CA VAL A 16 2.76 -18.59 -6.45
C VAL A 16 3.84 -17.71 -5.79
N PHE A 17 4.50 -16.85 -6.57
CA PHE A 17 5.51 -15.92 -6.06
C PHE A 17 4.94 -14.98 -4.98
N PHE A 18 3.83 -14.30 -5.26
CA PHE A 18 3.20 -13.38 -4.30
C PHE A 18 2.64 -14.09 -3.08
N THR A 19 2.07 -15.28 -3.25
CA THR A 19 1.66 -16.13 -2.13
C THR A 19 2.87 -16.51 -1.27
N GLY A 20 3.98 -16.89 -1.89
CA GLY A 20 5.24 -17.17 -1.20
C GLY A 20 5.77 -15.96 -0.42
N LEU A 21 5.75 -14.77 -1.02
CA LEU A 21 6.12 -13.52 -0.35
C LEU A 21 5.21 -13.22 0.85
N TYR A 22 3.90 -13.40 0.68
CA TYR A 22 2.93 -13.21 1.76
C TYR A 22 3.20 -14.16 2.93
N LEU A 23 3.37 -15.45 2.65
CA LEU A 23 3.68 -16.47 3.66
C LEU A 23 5.05 -16.22 4.32
N LEU A 24 6.06 -15.81 3.56
CA LEU A 24 7.38 -15.45 4.08
C LEU A 24 7.30 -14.24 5.02
N GLY A 25 6.58 -13.20 4.61
CA GLY A 25 6.32 -12.03 5.44
C GLY A 25 5.65 -12.43 6.75
N TYR A 26 4.58 -13.21 6.66
CA TYR A 26 3.81 -13.65 7.82
C TYR A 26 4.60 -14.56 8.78
N TRP A 27 5.22 -15.63 8.27
CA TRP A 27 5.85 -16.70 9.09
C TRP A 27 7.30 -16.44 9.47
N VAL A 28 8.03 -15.59 8.73
CA VAL A 28 9.45 -15.37 8.98
C VAL A 28 9.73 -13.94 9.41
N VAL A 29 9.31 -12.95 8.61
CA VAL A 29 9.65 -11.54 8.87
C VAL A 29 8.94 -11.01 10.10
N PHE A 30 7.63 -11.27 10.21
CA PHE A 30 6.78 -10.72 11.28
C PHE A 30 6.47 -11.71 12.40
N ALA A 31 6.98 -12.95 12.33
CA ALA A 31 6.67 -13.98 13.32
C ALA A 31 7.26 -13.73 14.71
N ARG A 32 8.38 -13.01 14.82
CA ARG A 32 9.12 -12.83 16.08
C ARG A 32 9.05 -11.41 16.66
N ARG A 33 8.59 -10.43 15.88
CA ARG A 33 8.76 -9.00 16.22
C ARG A 33 7.50 -8.33 16.77
N TRP A 34 6.41 -9.06 16.95
CA TRP A 34 5.08 -8.46 17.11
C TRP A 34 4.22 -9.10 18.20
N PRO A 35 3.99 -8.38 19.32
CA PRO A 35 3.17 -8.86 20.43
C PRO A 35 1.65 -8.79 20.19
N HIS A 36 1.18 -7.99 19.22
CA HIS A 36 -0.23 -7.56 19.12
C HIS A 36 -1.17 -8.49 18.32
N GLY A 37 -0.74 -9.71 17.99
CA GLY A 37 -1.61 -10.77 17.50
C GLY A 37 -1.56 -11.04 15.99
N ALA A 38 -2.40 -11.97 15.53
CA ALA A 38 -2.33 -12.52 14.17
C ALA A 38 -2.81 -11.55 13.08
N VAL A 39 -3.77 -10.68 13.39
CA VAL A 39 -4.38 -9.74 12.43
C VAL A 39 -3.35 -8.77 11.86
N ASP A 40 -2.52 -8.18 12.71
CA ASP A 40 -1.56 -7.20 12.23
C ASP A 40 -0.39 -7.81 11.47
N ARG A 41 -0.06 -9.08 11.76
CA ARG A 41 0.89 -9.86 10.95
C ARG A 41 0.38 -10.06 9.53
N PHE A 42 -0.92 -10.33 9.35
CA PHE A 42 -1.51 -10.46 8.02
C PHE A 42 -1.48 -9.12 7.26
N LYS A 43 -1.80 -8.00 7.92
CA LYS A 43 -1.70 -6.65 7.33
C LYS A 43 -0.27 -6.31 6.94
N ALA A 44 0.70 -6.55 7.82
CA ALA A 44 2.11 -6.29 7.54
C ALA A 44 2.65 -7.15 6.39
N ALA A 45 2.23 -8.42 6.29
CA ALA A 45 2.57 -9.30 5.18
C ALA A 45 2.02 -8.80 3.84
N SER A 46 0.76 -8.34 3.81
CA SER A 46 0.15 -7.68 2.64
C SER A 46 0.92 -6.40 2.25
N CYS A 47 1.26 -5.53 3.21
CA CYS A 47 2.08 -4.34 2.96
C CYS A 47 3.45 -4.67 2.36
N CYS A 48 4.13 -5.72 2.85
CA CYS A 48 5.40 -6.18 2.28
C CYS A 48 5.25 -6.63 0.83
N MET A 49 4.22 -7.42 0.54
CA MET A 49 3.90 -7.87 -0.80
C MET A 49 3.68 -6.70 -1.76
N SER A 50 2.89 -5.71 -1.33
CA SER A 50 2.61 -4.48 -2.07
C SER A 50 3.87 -3.63 -2.32
N ILE A 51 4.77 -3.51 -1.34
CA ILE A 51 6.07 -2.85 -1.53
C ILE A 51 6.90 -3.53 -2.63
N VAL A 52 6.99 -4.86 -2.62
CA VAL A 52 7.73 -5.61 -3.64
C VAL A 52 7.09 -5.41 -5.03
N HIS A 53 5.76 -5.48 -5.10
CA HIS A 53 5.02 -5.20 -6.33
C HIS A 53 5.32 -3.79 -6.86
N GLY A 54 5.03 -2.74 -6.09
CA GLY A 54 5.23 -1.35 -6.50
C GLY A 54 6.68 -1.05 -6.91
N THR A 55 7.66 -1.49 -6.13
CA THR A 55 9.08 -1.24 -6.45
C THR A 55 9.52 -1.89 -7.76
N SER A 56 9.00 -3.08 -8.07
CA SER A 56 9.28 -3.75 -9.34
C SER A 56 8.58 -3.08 -10.53
N THR A 57 7.30 -2.70 -10.39
CA THR A 57 6.52 -2.11 -11.48
C THR A 57 7.00 -0.72 -11.88
N MET A 58 7.43 0.10 -10.92
CA MET A 58 8.02 1.42 -11.20
C MET A 58 9.24 1.35 -12.13
N LYS A 59 10.06 0.29 -12.04
CA LYS A 59 11.24 0.12 -12.91
C LYS A 59 10.86 -0.19 -14.36
N PHE A 60 9.68 -0.76 -14.57
CA PHE A 60 9.27 -1.31 -15.87
C PHE A 60 8.42 -0.36 -16.71
N TRP A 61 7.91 0.72 -16.11
CA TRP A 61 7.11 1.77 -16.76
C TRP A 61 7.77 2.42 -18.00
N LEU A 62 9.09 2.64 -17.96
CA LEU A 62 9.82 3.45 -18.94
C LEU A 62 9.80 2.92 -20.39
N ALA A 63 9.37 1.67 -20.61
CA ALA A 63 9.42 1.00 -21.91
C ALA A 63 8.08 0.92 -22.66
N SER A 64 6.99 1.43 -22.09
CA SER A 64 5.62 1.18 -22.56
C SER A 64 5.10 2.25 -23.55
N ARG A 65 4.16 1.90 -24.46
CA ARG A 65 3.59 2.83 -25.47
C ARG A 65 2.05 2.76 -25.59
N LEU A 66 1.38 3.91 -25.74
CA LEU A 66 -0.09 4.00 -25.92
C LEU A 66 -0.55 3.49 -27.30
N GLY A 67 -1.70 2.80 -27.34
CA GLY A 67 -2.45 2.50 -28.57
C GLY A 67 -1.91 1.36 -29.44
N ALA A 68 -0.78 0.76 -29.08
CA ALA A 68 -0.23 -0.39 -29.78
C ALA A 68 -0.77 -1.72 -29.23
N ALA A 69 -0.57 -2.79 -30.00
CA ALA A 69 -0.69 -4.15 -29.48
C ALA A 69 0.26 -4.35 -28.31
N ASN A 70 -0.19 -5.09 -27.29
CA ASN A 70 0.60 -5.30 -26.10
C ASN A 70 1.88 -6.06 -26.46
N THR A 71 3.02 -5.52 -26.02
CA THR A 71 4.28 -6.25 -26.08
C THR A 71 4.25 -7.41 -25.07
N ARG A 72 5.05 -8.46 -25.32
CA ARG A 72 5.19 -9.56 -24.35
C ARG A 72 5.60 -9.09 -22.96
N PHE A 73 6.36 -8.01 -22.89
CA PHE A 73 6.79 -7.41 -21.63
C PHE A 73 5.64 -6.71 -20.89
N GLU A 74 4.84 -5.91 -21.60
CA GLU A 74 3.64 -5.29 -21.01
C GLU A 74 2.61 -6.34 -20.57
N GLU A 75 2.44 -7.42 -21.34
CA GLU A 75 1.62 -8.57 -20.94
C GLU A 75 2.14 -9.22 -19.65
N ALA A 76 3.45 -9.47 -19.56
CA ALA A 76 4.06 -10.06 -18.37
C ALA A 76 3.91 -9.17 -17.13
N ILE A 77 4.05 -7.85 -17.26
CA ILE A 77 3.83 -6.91 -16.16
C ILE A 77 2.37 -6.90 -15.73
N MET A 78 1.42 -6.87 -16.67
CA MET A 78 0.00 -6.92 -16.33
C MET A 78 -0.37 -8.23 -15.62
N GLU A 79 0.18 -9.37 -16.06
CA GLU A 79 -0.04 -10.65 -15.39
C GLU A 79 0.60 -10.67 -14.00
N TYR A 80 1.79 -10.11 -13.84
CA TYR A 80 2.46 -9.94 -12.56
C TYR A 80 1.62 -9.05 -11.60
N SER A 81 1.17 -7.89 -12.06
CA SER A 81 0.33 -7.00 -11.27
C SER A 81 -1.03 -7.63 -10.96
N THR A 82 -1.66 -8.30 -11.93
CA THR A 82 -2.91 -9.03 -11.69
C THR A 82 -2.74 -10.09 -10.62
N ALA A 83 -1.65 -10.85 -10.62
CA ALA A 83 -1.38 -11.84 -9.58
C ALA A 83 -1.30 -11.21 -8.19
N TYR A 84 -0.60 -10.09 -8.05
CA TYR A 84 -0.54 -9.34 -6.79
C TYR A 84 -1.95 -8.95 -6.33
N PHE A 85 -2.73 -8.28 -7.19
CA PHE A 85 -4.07 -7.83 -6.85
C PHE A 85 -5.01 -9.00 -6.48
N LEU A 86 -4.88 -10.16 -7.13
CA LEU A 86 -5.67 -11.35 -6.80
C LEU A 86 -5.28 -11.96 -5.45
N VAL A 87 -3.99 -12.08 -5.15
CA VAL A 87 -3.51 -12.60 -3.86
C VAL A 87 -3.91 -11.65 -2.74
N ASP A 88 -3.79 -10.33 -2.95
CA ASP A 88 -4.17 -9.34 -1.94
C ASP A 88 -5.69 -9.27 -1.75
N LEU A 89 -6.47 -9.43 -2.83
CA LEU A 89 -7.92 -9.57 -2.75
C LEU A 89 -8.34 -10.76 -1.86
N VAL A 90 -7.68 -11.91 -2.01
CA VAL A 90 -7.92 -13.08 -1.14
C VAL A 90 -7.59 -12.74 0.32
N HIS A 91 -6.50 -12.01 0.57
CA HIS A 91 -6.18 -11.53 1.91
C HIS A 91 -7.30 -10.65 2.50
N TYR A 92 -7.77 -9.65 1.75
CA TYR A 92 -8.85 -8.77 2.20
C TYR A 92 -10.15 -9.52 2.47
N LEU A 93 -10.53 -10.46 1.59
CA LEU A 93 -11.75 -11.26 1.76
C LEU A 93 -11.71 -12.16 3.00
N LEU A 94 -10.54 -12.71 3.34
CA LEU A 94 -10.40 -13.67 4.45
C LEU A 94 -10.10 -13.01 5.80
N PHE A 95 -9.28 -11.96 5.81
CA PHE A 95 -8.68 -11.43 7.05
C PHE A 95 -9.07 -9.99 7.36
N VAL A 96 -9.56 -9.23 6.38
CA VAL A 96 -9.93 -7.82 6.55
C VAL A 96 -11.25 -7.49 5.80
N PRO A 97 -12.35 -8.23 6.05
CA PRO A 97 -13.59 -8.10 5.27
C PRO A 97 -14.29 -6.75 5.46
N ASN A 98 -13.94 -6.02 6.52
CA ASN A 98 -14.52 -4.72 6.86
C ASN A 98 -14.03 -3.56 5.96
N GLN A 99 -13.27 -3.84 4.90
CA GLN A 99 -12.78 -2.85 3.94
C GLN A 99 -13.34 -3.07 2.53
N PRO A 100 -14.65 -2.87 2.31
CA PRO A 100 -15.31 -3.16 1.04
C PRO A 100 -14.79 -2.30 -0.12
N LEU A 101 -14.36 -1.07 0.14
CA LEU A 101 -13.77 -0.19 -0.89
C LEU A 101 -12.45 -0.76 -1.43
N PHE A 102 -11.61 -1.35 -0.57
CA PHE A 102 -10.38 -2.00 -1.00
C PHE A 102 -10.68 -3.27 -1.81
N VAL A 103 -11.64 -4.08 -1.38
CA VAL A 103 -12.09 -5.26 -2.13
C VAL A 103 -12.58 -4.86 -3.53
N LEU A 104 -13.47 -3.86 -3.62
CA LEU A 104 -13.99 -3.37 -4.90
C LEU A 104 -12.87 -2.78 -5.78
N HIS A 105 -11.96 -2.01 -5.21
CA HIS A 105 -10.79 -1.49 -5.91
C HIS A 105 -9.97 -2.63 -6.54
N HIS A 106 -9.71 -3.71 -5.81
CA HIS A 106 -8.95 -4.85 -6.32
C HIS A 106 -9.70 -5.59 -7.41
N VAL A 107 -11.01 -5.77 -7.26
CA VAL A 107 -11.86 -6.40 -8.29
C VAL A 107 -11.85 -5.58 -9.58
N PHE A 108 -12.09 -4.27 -9.51
CA PHE A 108 -12.13 -3.40 -10.70
C PHE A 108 -10.76 -3.24 -11.37
N THR A 109 -9.69 -3.13 -10.59
CA THR A 109 -8.33 -3.02 -11.16
C THR A 109 -7.92 -4.34 -11.81
N SER A 110 -8.21 -5.48 -11.18
CA SER A 110 -7.96 -6.81 -11.73
C SER A 110 -8.77 -7.07 -13.00
N SER A 111 -10.06 -6.71 -13.01
CA SER A 111 -10.91 -6.91 -14.19
C SER A 111 -10.43 -6.07 -15.37
N TYR A 112 -9.98 -4.84 -15.12
CA TYR A 112 -9.40 -3.98 -16.16
C TYR A 112 -8.11 -4.59 -16.72
N MET A 113 -7.16 -5.00 -15.87
CA MET A 113 -5.93 -5.67 -16.31
C MET A 113 -6.21 -6.96 -17.11
N LEU A 114 -7.09 -7.82 -16.61
CA LEU A 114 -7.46 -9.08 -17.26
C LEU A 114 -8.11 -8.86 -18.62
N SER A 115 -8.99 -7.86 -18.75
CA SER A 115 -9.62 -7.54 -20.03
C SER A 115 -8.65 -6.89 -21.02
N CYS A 116 -7.74 -6.02 -20.57
CA CYS A 116 -6.63 -5.54 -21.41
C CYS A 116 -5.74 -6.68 -21.92
N ARG A 117 -5.46 -7.66 -21.06
CA ARG A 117 -4.56 -8.77 -21.35
C ARG A 117 -5.17 -9.85 -22.23
N PHE A 118 -6.34 -10.36 -21.85
CA PHE A 118 -6.92 -11.58 -22.42
C PHE A 118 -8.08 -11.32 -23.40
N TYR A 119 -8.71 -10.14 -23.33
CA TYR A 119 -9.83 -9.81 -24.20
C TYR A 119 -9.42 -8.92 -25.37
N THR A 120 -8.80 -7.76 -25.10
CA THR A 120 -8.39 -6.83 -26.18
C THR A 120 -6.99 -7.14 -26.71
N GLY A 121 -6.06 -7.57 -25.86
CA GLY A 121 -4.65 -7.74 -26.23
C GLY A 121 -3.96 -6.41 -26.61
N HIS A 122 -4.56 -5.29 -26.22
CA HIS A 122 -4.11 -3.94 -26.55
C HIS A 122 -4.25 -3.01 -25.34
N VAL A 123 -3.58 -1.87 -25.43
CA VAL A 123 -3.70 -0.74 -24.49
C VAL A 123 -3.22 -1.06 -23.07
N ALA A 124 -2.31 -2.03 -22.90
CA ALA A 124 -1.69 -2.31 -21.60
C ALA A 124 -1.10 -1.06 -20.93
N PHE A 125 -0.55 -0.13 -21.72
CA PHE A 125 -0.03 1.13 -21.22
C PHE A 125 -1.01 1.91 -20.35
N SER A 126 -2.32 1.95 -20.71
CA SER A 126 -3.29 2.71 -19.92
C SER A 126 -3.47 2.11 -18.53
N THR A 127 -3.35 0.79 -18.40
CA THR A 127 -3.40 0.12 -17.11
C THR A 127 -2.09 0.31 -16.36
N ILE A 128 -0.95 0.26 -17.07
CA ILE A 128 0.39 0.47 -16.49
C ILE A 128 0.52 1.85 -15.87
N ILE A 129 0.14 2.91 -16.57
CA ILE A 129 0.20 4.27 -16.01
C ILE A 129 -0.67 4.39 -14.75
N LEU A 130 -1.86 3.78 -14.74
CA LEU A 130 -2.77 3.85 -13.61
C LEU A 130 -2.23 3.14 -12.37
N PHE A 131 -1.73 1.91 -12.52
CA PHE A 131 -1.13 1.26 -11.35
C PHE A 131 0.18 1.93 -10.97
N VAL A 132 1.01 2.47 -11.87
CA VAL A 132 2.24 3.18 -11.43
C VAL A 132 1.91 4.39 -10.56
N VAL A 133 0.87 5.14 -10.94
CA VAL A 133 0.36 6.27 -10.13
C VAL A 133 -0.19 5.75 -8.80
N GLY A 134 -0.99 4.69 -8.81
CA GLY A 134 -1.53 4.07 -7.59
C GLY A 134 -0.44 3.51 -6.66
N GLU A 135 0.52 2.77 -7.22
CA GLU A 135 1.59 2.09 -6.51
C GLU A 135 2.56 3.08 -5.87
N SER A 136 2.82 4.22 -6.53
CA SER A 136 3.64 5.30 -5.96
C SER A 136 3.07 5.80 -4.62
N THR A 137 1.74 5.92 -4.53
CA THR A 137 1.08 6.27 -3.27
C THR A 137 1.07 5.11 -2.28
N SER A 138 0.81 3.90 -2.77
CA SER A 138 0.71 2.71 -1.94
C SER A 138 2.05 2.35 -1.28
N PHE A 139 3.19 2.54 -1.95
CA PHE A 139 4.51 2.26 -1.40
C PHE A 139 4.72 3.03 -0.10
N LEU A 140 4.48 4.34 -0.14
CA LEU A 140 4.61 5.20 1.04
C LEU A 140 3.55 4.87 2.08
N GLN A 141 2.31 4.60 1.66
CA GLN A 141 1.25 4.16 2.56
C GLN A 141 1.64 2.88 3.32
N ASN A 142 2.18 1.88 2.64
CA ASN A 142 2.57 0.60 3.23
C ASN A 142 3.78 0.73 4.16
N VAL A 143 4.79 1.52 3.79
CA VAL A 143 5.94 1.79 4.66
C VAL A 143 5.48 2.55 5.90
N TRP A 144 4.61 3.55 5.74
CA TRP A 144 4.02 4.29 6.85
C TRP A 144 3.20 3.36 7.75
N THR A 145 2.34 2.50 7.18
CA THR A 145 1.56 1.52 7.92
C THR A 145 2.47 0.59 8.71
N ILE A 146 3.49 -0.02 8.10
CA ILE A 146 4.46 -0.87 8.81
C ILE A 146 5.16 -0.09 9.94
N SER A 147 5.47 1.20 9.76
CA SER A 147 6.13 2.01 10.79
C SER A 147 5.25 2.24 12.03
N LEU A 148 3.96 2.47 11.83
CA LEU A 148 2.95 2.61 12.90
C LEU A 148 2.85 1.31 13.70
N LEU A 149 2.65 0.24 12.93
CA LEU A 149 2.52 -1.14 13.34
C LEU A 149 3.76 -1.70 14.09
N THR A 150 4.95 -1.20 13.79
CA THR A 150 6.21 -1.55 14.49
C THR A 150 6.60 -0.56 15.60
N HIS A 151 5.79 0.46 15.85
CA HIS A 151 6.04 1.54 16.82
C HIS A 151 7.37 2.29 16.59
N GLY A 152 7.79 2.37 15.33
CA GLY A 152 9.02 3.06 14.94
C GLY A 152 8.86 4.58 14.92
N ALA A 153 8.77 5.23 16.09
CA ALA A 153 8.47 6.67 16.21
C ALA A 153 9.34 7.58 15.33
N LYS A 154 10.63 7.25 15.16
CA LYS A 154 11.55 8.00 14.28
C LYS A 154 11.17 7.87 12.80
N LEU A 155 10.88 6.66 12.33
CA LEU A 155 10.50 6.41 10.95
C LEU A 155 9.11 6.98 10.66
N PHE A 156 8.18 6.82 11.59
CA PHE A 156 6.84 7.40 11.53
C PHE A 156 6.90 8.93 11.37
N ASN A 157 7.62 9.63 12.27
CA ASN A 157 7.75 11.09 12.22
C ASN A 157 8.43 11.59 10.94
N LEU A 158 9.44 10.84 10.45
CA LEU A 158 10.12 11.15 9.19
C LEU A 158 9.17 11.02 7.98
N LEU A 159 8.31 10.01 7.98
CA LEU A 159 7.42 9.70 6.86
C LEU A 159 6.10 10.47 6.87
N ASN A 160 5.66 10.98 8.01
CA ASN A 160 4.32 11.54 8.16
C ASN A 160 4.08 12.73 7.21
N VAL A 161 4.96 13.72 7.20
CA VAL A 161 4.85 14.90 6.33
C VAL A 161 4.94 14.54 4.84
N PRO A 162 5.95 13.79 4.34
CA PRO A 162 6.00 13.43 2.93
C PRO A 162 4.84 12.52 2.52
N PHE A 163 4.36 11.64 3.41
CA PHE A 163 3.17 10.82 3.17
C PHE A 163 1.93 11.71 2.94
N LEU A 164 1.68 12.68 3.82
CA LEU A 164 0.54 13.60 3.69
C LEU A 164 0.57 14.42 2.40
N ILE A 165 1.75 14.90 2.00
CA ILE A 165 1.90 15.64 0.73
C ILE A 165 1.58 14.74 -0.45
N ILE A 166 2.15 13.53 -0.48
CA ILE A 166 2.00 12.61 -1.62
C ILE A 166 0.58 12.05 -1.72
N VAL A 167 -0.03 11.67 -0.60
CA VAL A 167 -1.42 11.19 -0.54
C VAL A 167 -2.44 12.30 -0.85
N SER A 168 -2.03 13.57 -0.79
CA SER A 168 -2.87 14.69 -1.24
C SER A 168 -2.72 14.95 -2.74
N ILE A 169 -1.48 15.04 -3.24
CA ILE A 169 -1.21 15.43 -4.64
C ILE A 169 -1.61 14.33 -5.63
N PHE A 170 -1.23 13.08 -5.37
CA PHE A 170 -1.44 12.01 -6.34
C PHE A 170 -2.92 11.67 -6.52
N PRO A 171 -3.70 11.42 -5.45
CA PRO A 171 -5.14 11.19 -5.58
C PRO A 171 -5.93 12.46 -5.91
N GLY A 172 -5.49 13.64 -5.45
CA GLY A 172 -6.21 14.90 -5.65
C GLY A 172 -6.00 15.56 -7.01
N VAL A 173 -4.83 15.37 -7.64
CA VAL A 173 -4.47 16.05 -8.89
C VAL A 173 -4.12 15.06 -10.00
N LEU A 174 -3.12 14.20 -9.77
CA LEU A 174 -2.60 13.33 -10.83
C LEU A 174 -3.61 12.27 -11.27
N THR A 175 -4.33 11.66 -10.31
CA THR A 175 -5.29 10.60 -10.60
C THR A 175 -6.51 11.12 -11.38
N PRO A 176 -7.15 12.26 -11.00
CA PRO A 176 -8.21 12.87 -11.80
C PRO A 176 -7.73 13.29 -13.19
N TRP A 177 -6.55 13.89 -13.28
CA TRP A 177 -5.97 14.28 -14.57
C TRP A 177 -5.72 13.06 -15.48
N ALA A 178 -5.09 12.00 -14.97
CA ALA A 178 -4.85 10.78 -15.74
C ALA A 178 -6.17 10.10 -16.15
N THR A 179 -7.14 10.03 -15.24
CA THR A 179 -8.48 9.49 -15.53
C THR A 179 -9.17 10.28 -16.64
N TRP A 180 -9.08 11.61 -16.60
CA TRP A 180 -9.61 12.48 -17.64
C TRP A 180 -8.98 12.21 -19.01
N GLN A 181 -7.64 12.09 -19.07
CA GLN A 181 -6.94 11.77 -20.32
C GLN A 181 -7.36 10.40 -20.89
N LEU A 182 -7.54 9.40 -20.01
CA LEU A 182 -8.02 8.08 -20.44
C LEU A 182 -9.46 8.14 -20.96
N CYS A 183 -10.33 8.93 -20.33
CA CYS A 183 -11.69 9.13 -20.82
C CYS A 183 -11.69 9.77 -22.21
N LEU A 184 -10.88 10.81 -22.43
CA LEU A 184 -10.73 11.44 -23.73
C LEU A 184 -10.26 10.44 -24.79
N TYR A 185 -9.26 9.63 -24.47
CA TYR A 185 -8.74 8.63 -25.38
C TYR A 185 -9.77 7.52 -25.69
N PHE A 186 -10.31 6.86 -24.67
CA PHE A 186 -11.15 5.68 -24.87
C PHE A 186 -12.56 5.99 -25.40
N LEU A 187 -13.13 7.15 -25.04
CA LEU A 187 -14.51 7.48 -25.41
C LEU A 187 -14.59 8.31 -26.70
N PHE A 188 -13.53 9.06 -27.05
CA PHE A 188 -13.59 10.01 -28.17
C PHE A 188 -12.53 9.77 -29.26
N SER A 189 -11.50 8.95 -29.03
CA SER A 189 -10.51 8.65 -30.08
C SER A 189 -11.02 7.61 -31.08
N ARG A 190 -10.73 7.87 -32.37
CA ARG A 190 -10.92 6.88 -33.43
C ARG A 190 -9.95 5.70 -33.32
N GLU A 191 -8.77 5.94 -32.76
CA GLU A 191 -7.76 4.88 -32.58
C GLU A 191 -8.21 3.86 -31.55
N ALA A 192 -8.72 4.32 -30.41
CA ALA A 192 -9.22 3.45 -29.35
C ALA A 192 -10.45 2.66 -29.79
N SER A 193 -11.39 3.31 -30.49
CA SER A 193 -12.63 2.67 -30.96
C SER A 193 -12.42 1.64 -32.08
N ALA A 194 -11.27 1.66 -32.75
CA ALA A 194 -10.89 0.63 -33.72
C ALA A 194 -10.49 -0.71 -33.05
N VAL A 195 -10.10 -0.67 -31.77
CA VAL A 195 -9.49 -1.81 -31.07
C VAL A 195 -10.32 -2.25 -29.86
N VAL A 196 -10.96 -1.31 -29.17
CA VAL A 196 -11.71 -1.55 -27.94
C VAL A 196 -13.21 -1.32 -28.21
N PRO A 197 -14.06 -2.34 -28.00
CA PRO A 197 -15.51 -2.16 -28.11
C PRO A 197 -16.02 -1.10 -27.13
N PHE A 198 -16.88 -0.21 -27.61
CA PHE A 198 -17.39 0.91 -26.81
C PHE A 198 -17.99 0.51 -25.44
N PRO A 199 -18.81 -0.57 -25.31
CA PRO A 199 -19.31 -0.98 -24.00
C PRO A 199 -18.20 -1.35 -23.00
N LEU A 200 -17.10 -1.94 -23.50
CA LEU A 200 -15.94 -2.27 -22.68
C LEU A 200 -15.19 -1.02 -22.25
N ALA A 201 -15.01 -0.04 -23.15
CA ALA A 201 -14.42 1.25 -22.82
C ALA A 201 -15.21 2.00 -21.74
N LEU A 202 -16.56 2.00 -21.82
CA LEU A 202 -17.41 2.55 -20.76
C LEU A 202 -17.21 1.81 -19.43
N TYR A 203 -17.20 0.48 -19.46
CA TYR A 203 -16.95 -0.33 -18.27
C TYR A 203 -15.59 -0.01 -17.65
N TRP A 204 -14.54 0.15 -18.46
CA TRP A 204 -13.21 0.52 -17.97
C TRP A 204 -13.19 1.90 -17.34
N MET A 205 -13.77 2.91 -17.98
CA MET A 205 -13.80 4.26 -17.41
C MET A 205 -14.61 4.27 -16.11
N TRP A 206 -15.77 3.62 -16.09
CA TRP A 206 -16.55 3.46 -14.87
C TRP A 206 -15.77 2.73 -13.76
N SER A 207 -15.06 1.65 -14.10
CA SER A 207 -14.21 0.89 -13.17
C SER A 207 -13.07 1.74 -12.61
N VAL A 208 -12.43 2.56 -13.44
CA VAL A 208 -11.39 3.52 -12.99
C VAL A 208 -12.02 4.55 -12.06
N PHE A 209 -13.19 5.11 -12.41
CA PHE A 209 -13.89 6.09 -11.57
C PHE A 209 -14.25 5.54 -10.20
N MET A 210 -14.81 4.33 -10.14
CA MET A 210 -15.24 3.63 -8.92
C MET A 210 -14.07 3.06 -8.13
N GLY A 211 -13.02 2.62 -8.82
CA GLY A 211 -11.79 2.09 -8.22
C GLY A 211 -10.90 3.17 -7.61
N ARG A 212 -11.21 4.47 -7.76
CA ARG A 212 -10.47 5.51 -7.04
C ARG A 212 -10.72 5.37 -5.55
N LYS A 213 -9.64 5.22 -4.78
CA LYS A 213 -9.71 5.39 -3.32
C LYS A 213 -10.21 6.81 -3.05
N PRO A 214 -11.25 7.02 -2.23
CA PRO A 214 -11.69 8.36 -1.91
C PRO A 214 -10.53 9.18 -1.33
N VAL A 215 -10.25 10.33 -1.94
CA VAL A 215 -9.22 11.30 -1.50
C VAL A 215 -9.51 11.84 -0.09
N LEU A 216 -10.78 11.74 0.34
CA LEU A 216 -11.27 12.22 1.63
C LEU A 216 -11.58 11.07 2.61
N GLY A 217 -11.06 9.87 2.33
CA GLY A 217 -11.21 8.68 3.16
C GLY A 217 -9.88 8.23 3.75
N VAL A 218 -9.30 9.05 4.63
CA VAL A 218 -8.82 8.47 5.89
C VAL A 218 -10.08 7.95 6.56
N ASP A 219 -10.59 6.78 6.13
CA ASP A 219 -11.91 6.35 6.55
C ASP A 219 -11.92 6.30 8.08
N ALA A 220 -12.99 6.86 8.65
CA ALA A 220 -13.30 7.04 10.06
C ALA A 220 -13.30 5.75 10.93
N LEU A 221 -12.68 4.68 10.44
CA LEU A 221 -12.37 3.43 11.14
C LEU A 221 -10.85 3.23 11.31
N GLY A 222 -10.04 3.78 10.41
CA GLY A 222 -8.61 3.97 10.62
C GLY A 222 -8.37 5.13 11.57
N GLU A 223 -9.13 6.23 11.48
CA GLU A 223 -8.99 7.36 12.40
C GLU A 223 -9.34 7.03 13.84
N THR A 224 -10.33 6.17 14.12
CA THR A 224 -10.64 5.76 15.50
C THR A 224 -9.56 4.86 16.07
N HIS A 225 -9.08 3.87 15.31
CA HIS A 225 -8.03 2.96 15.76
C HIS A 225 -6.64 3.61 15.79
N VAL A 226 -6.35 4.53 14.85
CA VAL A 226 -5.10 5.30 14.77
C VAL A 226 -5.12 6.46 15.76
N GLN A 227 -6.24 7.14 16.04
CA GLN A 227 -6.29 8.11 17.14
C GLN A 227 -6.27 7.43 18.51
N GLU A 228 -6.84 6.23 18.64
CA GLU A 228 -6.72 5.43 19.87
C GLU A 228 -5.30 4.88 20.04
N GLU A 229 -4.63 4.41 18.98
CA GLU A 229 -3.23 3.98 19.04
C GLU A 229 -2.25 5.15 19.18
N ILE A 230 -2.45 6.28 18.49
CA ILE A 230 -1.66 7.50 18.66
C ILE A 230 -1.95 8.10 20.04
N GLY A 231 -3.18 8.03 20.54
CA GLY A 231 -3.55 8.45 21.89
C GLY A 231 -2.91 7.56 22.96
N ASN A 232 -2.85 6.25 22.73
CA ASN A 232 -2.18 5.28 23.60
C ASN A 232 -0.64 5.36 23.48
N HIS A 233 -0.08 5.67 22.31
CA HIS A 233 1.36 5.92 22.12
C HIS A 233 1.80 7.26 22.66
N ALA A 234 1.00 8.31 22.48
CA ALA A 234 1.26 9.62 23.05
C ALA A 234 1.15 9.56 24.57
N SER A 235 0.15 8.85 25.12
CA SER A 235 0.04 8.66 26.57
C SER A 235 1.15 7.76 27.12
N PHE A 236 1.52 6.66 26.45
CA PHE A 236 2.64 5.80 26.84
C PHE A 236 4.00 6.48 26.71
N SER A 237 4.25 7.22 25.64
CA SER A 237 5.48 8.02 25.45
C SER A 237 5.55 9.16 26.44
N PHE A 238 4.44 9.86 26.71
CA PHE A 238 4.38 10.93 27.70
C PHE A 238 4.57 10.38 29.11
N GLN A 239 3.94 9.25 29.46
CA GLN A 239 4.12 8.56 30.73
C GLN A 239 5.56 8.04 30.90
N ASN A 240 6.19 7.47 29.87
CA ASN A 240 7.59 7.05 29.93
C ASN A 240 8.55 8.23 30.06
N THR A 241 8.28 9.35 29.35
CA THR A 241 9.13 10.54 29.43
C THR A 241 8.99 11.23 30.78
N ALA A 242 7.77 11.31 31.33
CA ALA A 242 7.50 11.83 32.66
C ALA A 242 8.10 10.91 33.75
N ALA A 243 7.91 9.59 33.65
CA ALA A 243 8.48 8.62 34.59
C ALA A 243 10.01 8.64 34.57
N ASN A 244 10.64 8.70 33.39
CA ASN A 244 12.10 8.83 33.28
C ASN A 244 12.62 10.15 33.87
N LYS A 245 11.86 11.25 33.72
CA LYS A 245 12.19 12.53 34.37
C LYS A 245 12.11 12.43 35.89
N TYR A 246 11.06 11.80 36.43
CA TYR A 246 10.90 11.59 37.87
C TYR A 246 11.98 10.66 38.46
N ILE A 247 12.36 9.61 37.74
CA ILE A 247 13.43 8.69 38.15
C ILE A 247 14.77 9.42 38.18
N GLU A 248 15.06 10.28 37.19
CA GLU A 248 16.31 11.02 37.14
C GLU A 248 16.37 12.13 38.20
N GLU A 249 15.25 12.83 38.47
CA GLU A 249 15.14 13.78 39.57
C GLU A 249 15.32 13.11 40.94
N ALA A 250 14.77 11.90 41.13
CA ALA A 250 14.95 11.11 42.33
C ALA A 250 16.41 10.63 42.49
N ARG A 251 17.07 10.24 41.39
CA ARG A 251 18.49 9.83 41.39
C ARG A 251 19.40 10.99 41.79
N VAL A 252 19.19 12.17 41.22
CA VAL A 252 19.95 13.38 41.58
C VAL A 252 19.72 13.78 43.04
N ALA A 253 18.48 13.71 43.53
CA ALA A 253 18.17 14.00 44.93
C ALA A 253 18.83 13.02 45.90
N GLN A 254 18.94 11.74 45.52
CA GLN A 254 19.64 10.72 46.30
C GLN A 254 21.15 11.01 46.33
N GLU A 255 21.74 11.33 45.19
CA GLU A 255 23.19 11.60 45.05
C GLU A 255 23.62 12.84 45.85
N VAL A 256 22.79 13.90 45.85
CA VAL A 256 23.00 15.09 46.70
C VAL A 256 22.89 14.75 48.19
N ARG A 257 21.93 13.90 48.58
CA ARG A 257 21.79 13.46 49.98
C ARG A 257 22.99 12.65 50.45
N ASP A 258 23.51 11.77 49.60
CA ASP A 258 24.68 10.93 49.92
C ASP A 258 25.96 11.78 50.02
N GLN A 259 26.11 12.82 49.20
CA GLN A 259 27.20 13.79 49.34
C GLN A 259 27.12 14.60 50.64
N LEU A 260 25.92 15.06 51.03
CA LEU A 260 25.72 15.83 52.26
C LEU A 260 25.92 14.98 53.52
N THR A 261 25.47 13.73 53.50
CA THR A 261 25.68 12.79 54.61
C THR A 261 27.14 12.32 54.71
N GLY A 262 27.84 12.17 53.59
CA GLY A 262 29.28 11.93 53.56
C GLY A 262 30.12 13.06 54.15
N PHE A 263 29.74 14.33 53.92
CA PHE A 263 30.40 15.49 54.52
C PHE A 263 30.28 15.52 56.05
N CYS A 264 29.10 15.19 56.57
CA CYS A 264 28.79 15.22 58.01
C CYS A 264 29.49 14.10 58.81
N MET A 265 29.98 13.06 58.14
CA MET A 265 30.74 11.94 58.75
C MET A 265 32.26 12.18 58.75
N SER A 266 32.77 13.19 58.03
CA SER A 266 34.22 13.50 57.99
C SER A 266 34.67 14.57 59.01
N GLU A 267 33.73 15.20 59.72
CA GLU A 267 33.99 16.20 60.77
C GLU A 267 33.94 15.62 62.21
N ARG A 268 34.08 14.30 62.37
CA ARG A 268 34.24 13.66 63.68
C ARG A 268 35.58 12.96 63.84
#